data_AF-A0A0F9GKL6-F1
#
_entry.id   AF-A0A0F9GKL6-F1
#
_cell.length_a   1.000
_cell.length_b   1.000
_cell.length_c   1.000
_cell.angle_alpha   90.00
_cell.angle_beta   90.00
_cell.angle_gamma   90.00
#
_symmetry.space_group_name_H-M   'P 1'
#
loop_
_entity.id
_entity.type
_entity.pdbx_description
1 polymer ?
#
loop_
_entity_poly.entity_id
_entity_poly.type
_entity_poly.pdbx_seq_one_letter_code
_entity_poly.pdbx_strand_id
1 'polypeptide(L)'
;MIRFALLIGLAIPLLIACEETTGEGGATAEPVATEAVEAQETEAPEATATASLPALTTEECAYVTTVQSQLSTFGDATIEASELMTEPQFLSEDWILALGLQLAILQVTADEAASLNPPESLQSLHGTYVPVAENLAQAASLIASGI
;
A
#
# COMPACT_ATOMS: atom_id res chain seq x y z
N MET A 1 13.84 -8.77 -4.66
CA MET A 1 13.66 -7.43 -4.04
C MET A 1 13.02 -6.38 -4.94
N ILE A 2 13.03 -6.47 -6.28
CA ILE A 2 12.46 -5.41 -7.16
C ILE A 2 10.91 -5.43 -7.25
N ARG A 3 10.24 -6.54 -6.92
CA ARG A 3 8.78 -6.67 -7.06
C ARG A 3 7.97 -6.03 -5.92
N PHE A 4 8.54 -5.82 -4.74
CA PHE A 4 7.84 -5.23 -3.59
C PHE A 4 7.69 -3.71 -3.72
N ALA A 5 8.70 -3.03 -4.29
CA ALA A 5 8.63 -1.60 -4.59
C ALA A 5 7.55 -1.25 -5.61
N LEU A 6 7.16 -2.21 -6.47
CA LEU A 6 6.13 -1.98 -7.49
C LEU A 6 4.71 -1.94 -6.91
N LEU A 7 4.46 -2.63 -5.80
CA LEU A 7 3.15 -2.60 -5.10
C LEU A 7 2.95 -1.29 -4.33
N ILE A 8 4.01 -0.78 -3.69
CA ILE A 8 3.97 0.51 -2.99
C ILE A 8 3.79 1.66 -4.00
N GLY A 9 4.44 1.59 -5.17
CA GLY A 9 4.32 2.61 -6.22
C GLY A 9 2.93 2.69 -6.88
N LEU A 10 2.12 1.64 -6.79
CA LEU A 10 0.76 1.60 -7.35
C LEU A 10 -0.32 2.05 -6.34
N ALA A 11 -0.02 1.98 -5.04
CA ALA A 11 -0.93 2.42 -3.98
C ALA A 11 -0.99 3.95 -3.83
N ILE A 12 0.11 4.66 -4.11
CA ILE A 12 0.20 6.12 -3.99
C ILE A 12 -0.78 6.88 -4.91
N PRO A 13 -0.93 6.56 -6.21
CA PRO A 13 -1.90 7.26 -7.06
C PRO A 13 -3.36 6.91 -6.74
N LEU A 14 -3.64 5.75 -6.11
CA LEU A 14 -5.01 5.37 -5.71
C LEU A 14 -5.52 6.18 -4.52
N LEU A 15 -4.63 6.62 -3.63
CA LEU A 15 -4.97 7.41 -2.44
C LEU A 15 -5.45 8.82 -2.79
N ILE A 16 -4.80 9.48 -3.77
CA ILE A 16 -5.20 10.82 -4.23
C ILE A 16 -6.66 10.83 -4.72
N ALA A 17 -7.13 9.73 -5.29
CA ALA A 17 -8.51 9.59 -5.77
C ALA A 17 -9.56 9.45 -4.64
N CYS A 18 -9.16 9.08 -3.42
CA CYS A 18 -10.09 8.97 -2.27
C CYS A 18 -10.24 10.28 -1.47
N GLU A 19 -9.32 11.24 -1.62
CA GLU A 19 -9.33 12.48 -0.82
C GLU A 19 -10.11 13.65 -1.48
N GLU A 20 -10.40 13.61 -2.78
CA GLU A 20 -11.01 14.75 -3.52
C GLU A 20 -12.54 14.83 -3.49
N THR A 21 -13.20 14.61 -2.34
CA THR A 21 -14.66 14.84 -2.21
C THR A 21 -15.07 15.69 -1.00
N THR A 22 -14.21 16.58 -0.52
CA THR A 22 -14.63 17.58 0.49
C THR A 22 -13.94 18.93 0.28
N GLY A 23 -14.70 19.88 -0.27
CA GLY A 23 -14.72 21.25 0.24
C GLY A 23 -13.79 22.30 -0.38
N GLU A 24 -14.39 23.16 -1.20
CA GLU A 24 -14.41 24.63 -1.02
C GLU A 24 -13.10 25.45 -1.08
N GLY A 25 -12.93 26.14 -2.21
CA GLY A 25 -12.80 27.60 -2.29
C GLY A 25 -11.76 28.30 -1.41
N GLY A 26 -10.70 28.83 -2.05
CA GLY A 26 -9.82 29.80 -1.40
C GLY A 26 -8.67 30.26 -2.28
N ALA A 27 -8.95 31.24 -3.14
CA ALA A 27 -7.91 32.00 -3.83
C ALA A 27 -6.97 32.69 -2.83
N THR A 28 -5.68 32.77 -3.14
CA THR A 28 -4.91 34.04 -3.23
C THR A 28 -3.56 33.74 -3.88
N ALA A 29 -3.44 34.08 -5.16
CA ALA A 29 -2.16 34.32 -5.81
C ALA A 29 -1.73 35.75 -5.48
N GLU A 30 -0.44 35.96 -5.17
CA GLU A 30 0.19 37.27 -5.31
C GLU A 30 1.37 37.19 -6.30
N PRO A 31 1.60 38.26 -7.09
CA PRO A 31 2.38 38.21 -8.32
C PRO A 31 3.84 38.63 -8.10
N VAL A 32 4.76 38.01 -8.83
CA VAL A 32 6.07 38.60 -9.12
C VAL A 32 6.15 38.82 -10.63
N ALA A 33 6.10 40.09 -11.02
CA ALA A 33 6.39 40.55 -12.37
C ALA A 33 7.91 40.59 -12.58
N THR A 34 8.41 40.08 -13.71
CA THR A 34 9.57 40.65 -14.44
C THR A 34 9.60 40.10 -15.87
N GLU A 35 9.35 41.04 -16.79
CA GLU A 35 9.80 41.19 -18.18
C GLU A 35 9.41 40.20 -19.30
N ALA A 36 9.07 40.84 -20.42
CA ALA A 36 8.51 40.29 -21.63
C ALA A 36 9.56 39.61 -22.51
N VAL A 37 9.19 38.46 -23.06
CA VAL A 37 9.83 37.87 -24.24
C VAL A 37 8.72 37.55 -25.25
N GLU A 38 8.83 38.21 -26.40
CA GLU A 38 8.34 37.87 -27.74
C GLU A 38 7.19 36.87 -27.90
N ALA A 39 6.12 37.35 -28.53
CA ALA A 39 5.00 36.58 -29.01
C ALA A 39 5.43 35.49 -30.00
N GLN A 40 5.53 34.26 -29.52
CA GLN A 40 5.33 33.07 -30.35
C GLN A 40 3.84 32.71 -30.30
N GLU A 41 3.17 32.82 -31.45
CA GLU A 41 1.88 32.19 -31.70
C GLU A 41 2.10 30.68 -31.65
N THR A 42 2.04 30.14 -30.44
CA THR A 42 2.04 28.70 -30.16
C THR A 42 0.58 28.27 -30.25
N GLU A 43 0.26 27.40 -31.21
CA GLU A 43 -1.01 26.70 -31.26
C GLU A 43 -1.36 26.21 -29.85
N ALA A 44 -2.52 26.62 -29.35
CA ALA A 44 -3.00 26.18 -28.04
C ALA A 44 -2.94 24.64 -28.01
N PRO A 45 -2.20 24.02 -27.08
CA PRO A 45 -2.31 22.59 -26.91
C PRO A 45 -3.78 22.32 -26.59
N GLU A 46 -4.42 21.52 -27.45
CA GLU A 46 -5.71 20.93 -27.15
C GLU A 46 -5.66 20.47 -25.70
N ALA A 47 -6.57 21.01 -24.88
CA ALA A 47 -6.75 20.60 -23.51
C ALA A 47 -6.86 19.08 -23.54
N THR A 48 -5.76 18.41 -23.20
CA THR A 48 -5.69 16.98 -23.11
C THR A 48 -6.66 16.71 -22.00
N ALA A 49 -7.85 16.21 -22.34
CA ALA A 49 -8.84 15.81 -21.36
C ALA A 49 -8.08 14.91 -20.40
N THR A 50 -7.78 15.43 -19.21
CA THR A 50 -7.24 14.65 -18.12
C THR A 50 -8.29 13.60 -17.93
N ALA A 51 -8.03 12.38 -18.44
CA ALA A 51 -8.91 11.26 -18.27
C ALA A 51 -9.02 11.11 -16.76
N SER A 52 -10.08 11.68 -16.19
CA SER A 52 -10.37 11.61 -14.78
C SER A 52 -10.50 10.13 -14.52
N LEU A 53 -9.48 9.57 -13.85
CA LEU A 53 -9.48 8.19 -13.43
C LEU A 53 -10.84 7.99 -12.73
N PRO A 54 -11.61 6.95 -13.09
CA PRO A 54 -12.89 6.73 -12.45
C PRO A 54 -12.65 6.69 -10.94
N ALA A 55 -13.24 7.67 -10.24
CA ALA A 55 -13.12 7.76 -8.80
C ALA A 55 -13.66 6.45 -8.20
N LEU A 56 -12.91 5.88 -7.27
CA LEU A 56 -13.32 4.67 -6.57
C LEU A 56 -14.63 4.94 -5.84
N THR A 57 -15.53 3.97 -5.87
CA THR A 57 -16.69 3.97 -4.99
C THR A 57 -16.24 3.88 -3.52
N THR A 58 -17.12 4.26 -2.60
CA THR A 58 -16.83 4.18 -1.15
C THR A 58 -16.46 2.76 -0.72
N GLU A 59 -17.09 1.74 -1.30
CA GLU A 59 -16.80 0.33 -0.99
C GLU A 59 -15.42 -0.09 -1.50
N GLU A 60 -15.05 0.31 -2.72
CA GLU A 60 -13.71 0.08 -3.27
C GLU A 60 -12.63 0.80 -2.47
N CYS A 61 -12.87 2.05 -2.07
CA CYS A 61 -11.94 2.80 -1.24
C CYS A 61 -11.76 2.14 0.14
N ALA A 62 -12.84 1.67 0.77
CA ALA A 62 -12.78 0.95 2.04
C ALA A 62 -11.96 -0.33 1.92
N TYR A 63 -12.22 -1.14 0.89
CA TYR A 63 -11.48 -2.36 0.63
C TYR A 63 -9.98 -2.09 0.40
N VAL A 64 -9.62 -1.12 -0.45
CA VAL A 64 -8.22 -0.77 -0.71
C VAL A 64 -7.53 -0.27 0.56
N THR A 65 -8.21 0.53 1.38
CA THR A 65 -7.67 1.00 2.66
C THR A 65 -7.39 -0.16 3.61
N THR A 66 -8.29 -1.15 3.68
CA THR A 66 -8.07 -2.35 4.49
C THR A 66 -6.87 -3.16 3.98
N VAL A 67 -6.78 -3.41 2.67
CA VAL A 67 -5.65 -4.12 2.06
C VAL A 67 -4.34 -3.37 2.32
N GLN A 68 -4.34 -2.05 2.19
CA GLN A 68 -3.17 -1.23 2.47
C GLN A 68 -2.73 -1.35 3.94
N SER A 69 -3.69 -1.26 4.88
CA SER A 69 -3.41 -1.43 6.31
C SER A 69 -2.77 -2.79 6.57
N GLN A 70 -3.33 -3.87 6.03
CA GLN A 70 -2.81 -5.22 6.18
C GLN A 70 -1.42 -5.38 5.55
N LEU A 71 -1.17 -4.80 4.37
CA LEU A 71 0.14 -4.80 3.73
C LEU A 71 1.20 -4.06 4.55
N SER A 72 0.84 -2.96 5.22
CA SER A 72 1.74 -2.29 6.17
C SER A 72 2.07 -3.20 7.34
N THR A 73 1.06 -3.83 7.95
CA THR A 73 1.25 -4.79 9.04
C THR A 73 2.14 -5.96 8.64
N PHE A 74 1.95 -6.53 7.44
CA PHE A 74 2.85 -7.54 6.89
C PHE A 74 4.28 -7.03 6.76
N GLY A 75 4.46 -5.83 6.22
CA GLY A 75 5.77 -5.20 6.04
C GLY A 75 6.51 -5.01 7.35
N ASP A 76 5.85 -4.39 8.32
CA ASP A 76 6.41 -4.09 9.64
C ASP A 76 6.79 -5.38 10.37
N ALA A 77 5.90 -6.36 10.43
CA ALA A 77 6.18 -7.65 11.07
C ALA A 77 7.31 -8.42 10.38
N THR A 78 7.40 -8.35 9.05
CA THR A 78 8.50 -8.98 8.30
C THR A 78 9.84 -8.31 8.58
N ILE A 79 9.87 -6.98 8.68
CA ILE A 79 11.07 -6.21 9.03
C ILE A 79 11.52 -6.58 10.44
N GLU A 80 10.62 -6.50 11.42
CA GLU A 80 10.93 -6.83 12.82
C GLU A 80 11.40 -8.29 12.97
N ALA A 81 10.74 -9.25 12.30
CA ALA A 81 11.19 -10.64 12.29
C ALA A 81 12.60 -10.78 11.68
N SER A 82 12.88 -10.08 10.57
CA SER A 82 14.20 -10.09 9.93
C SER A 82 15.29 -9.51 10.83
N GLU A 83 15.01 -8.44 11.57
CA GLU A 83 15.93 -7.85 12.53
C GLU A 83 16.24 -8.82 13.66
N LEU A 84 15.21 -9.45 14.24
CA LEU A 84 15.36 -10.47 15.29
C LEU A 84 16.15 -11.69 14.81
N MET A 85 15.99 -12.10 13.55
CA MET A 85 16.74 -13.22 12.97
C MET A 85 18.18 -12.89 12.60
N THR A 86 18.54 -11.60 12.46
CA THR A 86 19.91 -11.19 12.11
C THR A 86 20.88 -11.37 13.28
N GLU A 87 20.41 -11.14 14.51
CA GLU A 87 21.18 -11.35 15.74
C GLU A 87 20.41 -12.26 16.70
N PRO A 88 20.36 -13.58 16.41
CA PRO A 88 19.53 -14.50 17.17
C PRO A 88 20.05 -14.68 18.60
N GLN A 89 19.17 -14.48 19.57
CA GLN A 89 19.44 -14.74 20.99
C GLN A 89 18.82 -16.08 21.38
N PHE A 90 19.35 -17.16 20.82
CA PHE A 90 18.87 -18.52 21.09
C PHE A 90 18.80 -18.76 22.61
N LEU A 91 17.68 -19.28 23.10
CA LEU A 91 17.34 -19.52 24.52
C LEU A 91 16.88 -18.30 25.34
N SER A 92 16.88 -17.09 24.77
CA SER A 92 16.24 -15.93 25.40
C SER A 92 14.72 -16.02 25.21
N GLU A 93 13.96 -16.09 26.30
CA GLU A 93 12.50 -16.12 26.26
C GLU A 93 11.94 -14.86 25.59
N ASP A 94 12.51 -13.68 25.88
CA ASP A 94 12.09 -12.42 25.28
C ASP A 94 12.28 -12.41 23.76
N TRP A 95 13.41 -12.95 23.29
CA TRP A 95 13.67 -13.07 21.85
C TRP A 95 12.71 -14.05 21.18
N ILE A 96 12.47 -15.22 21.81
CA ILE A 96 11.53 -16.23 21.31
C ILE A 96 10.12 -15.64 21.21
N LEU A 97 9.67 -14.93 22.25
CA LEU A 97 8.35 -14.31 22.28
C LEU A 97 8.23 -13.18 21.26
N ALA A 98 9.25 -12.33 21.12
CA ALA A 98 9.26 -11.26 20.13
C ALA A 98 9.19 -11.82 18.70
N LEU A 99 10.02 -12.81 18.38
CA LEU A 99 10.00 -13.44 17.06
C LEU A 99 8.66 -14.16 16.84
N GLY A 100 8.20 -14.95 17.81
CA GLY A 100 6.92 -15.63 17.75
C GLY A 100 5.73 -14.69 17.53
N LEU A 101 5.73 -13.52 18.16
CA LEU A 101 4.73 -12.48 17.95
C LEU A 101 4.70 -12.01 16.49
N GLN A 102 5.86 -11.69 15.90
CA GLN A 102 5.90 -11.25 14.50
C GLN A 102 5.41 -12.34 13.55
N LEU A 103 5.83 -13.59 13.76
CA LEU A 103 5.36 -14.72 12.96
C LEU A 103 3.85 -14.95 13.11
N ALA A 104 3.30 -14.77 14.31
CA ALA A 104 1.87 -14.86 14.56
C ALA A 104 1.09 -13.72 13.89
N ILE A 105 1.61 -12.49 13.89
CA ILE A 105 1.02 -11.36 13.16
C ILE A 105 0.90 -11.71 11.67
N LEU A 106 1.97 -12.23 11.05
CA LEU A 106 1.94 -12.65 9.65
C LEU A 106 0.85 -13.71 9.37
N GLN A 107 0.65 -14.67 10.28
CA GLN A 107 -0.39 -15.69 10.12
C GLN A 107 -1.80 -15.10 10.25
N VAL A 108 -2.05 -14.33 11.32
CA VAL A 108 -3.36 -13.72 11.57
C VAL A 108 -3.75 -12.76 10.45
N THR A 109 -2.83 -11.91 9.99
CA THR A 109 -3.12 -10.97 8.89
C THR A 109 -3.43 -11.71 7.58
N ALA A 110 -2.84 -12.89 7.34
CA ALA A 110 -3.17 -13.70 6.18
C ALA A 110 -4.55 -14.34 6.27
N ASP A 111 -4.94 -14.84 7.45
CA ASP A 111 -6.29 -15.36 7.69
C ASP A 111 -7.34 -14.25 7.52
N GLU A 112 -7.05 -13.05 8.00
CA GLU A 112 -7.90 -11.87 7.78
C GLU A 112 -7.99 -11.50 6.30
N ALA A 113 -6.87 -11.52 5.57
CA ALA A 113 -6.83 -11.24 4.14
C ALA A 113 -7.71 -12.21 3.34
N ALA A 114 -7.64 -13.51 3.65
CA ALA A 114 -8.47 -14.54 3.02
C ALA A 114 -9.96 -14.42 3.37
N SER A 115 -10.29 -13.75 4.48
CA SER A 115 -11.66 -13.53 4.94
C SER A 115 -12.31 -12.25 4.37
N LEU A 116 -11.56 -11.42 3.65
CA LEU A 116 -12.10 -10.22 3.01
C LEU A 116 -12.98 -10.58 1.81
N ASN A 117 -14.07 -9.83 1.64
CA ASN A 117 -14.90 -9.90 0.45
C ASN A 117 -14.54 -8.72 -0.47
N PRO A 118 -13.86 -8.95 -1.62
CA PRO A 118 -13.54 -7.88 -2.54
C PRO A 118 -14.77 -7.42 -3.35
N PRO A 119 -14.88 -6.13 -3.67
CA PRO A 119 -15.79 -5.64 -4.70
C PRO A 119 -15.52 -6.31 -6.05
N GLU A 120 -16.55 -6.43 -6.90
CA GLU A 120 -16.46 -7.14 -8.20
C GLU A 120 -15.32 -6.61 -9.08
N SER A 121 -15.15 -5.30 -9.11
CA SER A 121 -14.09 -4.58 -9.84
C SER A 121 -12.68 -4.88 -9.33
N LEU A 122 -12.52 -5.30 -8.07
CA LEU A 122 -11.24 -5.52 -7.40
C LEU A 122 -10.89 -7.00 -7.18
N GLN A 123 -11.71 -7.93 -7.68
CA GLN A 123 -11.44 -9.37 -7.56
C GLN A 123 -10.08 -9.78 -8.14
N SER A 124 -9.65 -9.16 -9.24
CA SER A 124 -8.33 -9.45 -9.84
C SER A 124 -7.17 -9.06 -8.89
N LEU A 125 -7.29 -7.90 -8.24
CA LEU A 125 -6.32 -7.46 -7.24
C LEU A 125 -6.33 -8.40 -6.04
N HIS A 126 -7.53 -8.74 -5.53
CA HIS A 126 -7.69 -9.68 -4.42
C HIS A 126 -7.09 -11.05 -4.72
N GLY A 127 -7.30 -11.57 -5.95
CA GLY A 127 -6.74 -12.83 -6.42
C GLY A 127 -5.22 -12.86 -6.51
N THR A 128 -4.55 -11.70 -6.50
CA THR A 128 -3.09 -11.61 -6.34
C THR A 128 -2.68 -11.41 -4.88
N TYR A 129 -3.45 -10.61 -4.15
CA TYR A 129 -3.19 -10.27 -2.76
C TYR A 129 -3.22 -11.48 -1.82
N VAL A 130 -4.29 -12.28 -1.85
CA VAL A 130 -4.46 -13.42 -0.93
C VAL A 130 -3.34 -14.46 -1.08
N PRO A 131 -2.97 -14.92 -2.29
CA PRO A 131 -1.85 -15.85 -2.42
C PRO A 131 -0.52 -15.30 -1.90
N VAL A 132 -0.28 -13.98 -2.01
CA VAL A 132 0.94 -13.36 -1.45
C VAL A 132 0.91 -13.40 0.07
N ALA A 133 -0.22 -13.07 0.69
CA ALA A 133 -0.44 -13.14 2.13
C ALA A 133 -0.26 -14.58 2.67
N GLU A 134 -0.86 -15.58 2.00
CA GLU A 134 -0.73 -17.00 2.34
C GLU A 134 0.72 -17.49 2.27
N ASN A 135 1.48 -17.07 1.24
CA ASN A 135 2.90 -17.43 1.13
C ASN A 135 3.74 -16.84 2.27
N LEU A 136 3.43 -15.61 2.72
CA LEU A 136 4.10 -15.02 3.88
C LEU A 136 3.77 -15.77 5.17
N ALA A 137 2.51 -16.11 5.39
CA ALA A 137 2.09 -16.92 6.54
C ALA A 137 2.72 -18.32 6.52
N GLN A 138 2.82 -18.95 5.35
CA GLN A 138 3.49 -20.24 5.21
C GLN A 138 4.99 -20.13 5.54
N ALA A 139 5.67 -19.10 5.04
CA ALA A 139 7.07 -18.85 5.41
C ALA A 139 7.22 -18.65 6.93
N ALA A 140 6.32 -17.90 7.54
CA ALA A 140 6.31 -17.70 8.99
C ALA A 140 6.11 -19.02 9.77
N SER A 141 5.19 -19.87 9.31
CA SER A 141 4.99 -21.20 9.88
C SER A 141 6.22 -22.09 9.75
N LEU A 142 6.90 -22.06 8.60
CA LEU A 142 8.12 -22.85 8.38
C LEU A 142 9.24 -22.41 9.34
N ILE A 143 9.45 -21.10 9.49
CA ILE A 143 10.42 -20.53 10.44
C ILE A 143 10.06 -20.97 11.87
N ALA A 144 8.80 -20.83 12.28
CA ALA A 144 8.35 -21.22 13.62
C ALA A 144 8.56 -22.72 13.90
N SER A 145 8.43 -23.57 12.88
CA SER A 145 8.66 -25.02 12.99
C SER A 145 10.14 -25.45 13.01
N GLY A 146 11.07 -24.52 12.80
CA GLY A 146 12.52 -24.76 12.93
C GLY A 146 13.15 -25.49 11.75
N ILE A 147 12.71 -25.21 10.51
CA ILE A 147 13.35 -25.70 9.27
C ILE A 147 14.41 -24.71 8.79
#